data_AF-A0ABD2PJR1-F1
#
_entry.id   AF-A0ABD2PJR1-F1
#
_cell.length_a   1.000
_cell.length_b   1.000
_cell.length_c   1.000
_cell.angle_alpha   90.00
_cell.angle_beta   90.00
_cell.angle_gamma   90.00
#
_symmetry.space_group_name_H-M   'P 1'
#
loop_
_entity.id
_entity.type
_entity.pdbx_description
1 polymer ?
#
loop_
_entity_poly.entity_id
_entity_poly.type
_entity_poly.pdbx_seq_one_letter_code
_entity_poly.pdbx_strand_id
1 'polypeptide(L)'
;RYLRTVIGDVNLSLTTKQDKYAYKHDYERFKIFVSGVLAFMSFAILQIKQTRVLDSLYHFILVWFYCTLTIRERILIINGSRIKGWWYTYHFIMTVLSAIMLVWTNSNSYHMFRSQFFSYVLYLQLVHCIQYHYQRGCLYKLRALGSRHSMDITVDGFMSWMFRNLTFVIPFLLLAYLFQYYNAYTLYHIYNEPDCAEWEPLINAIMFFLLATGNLATMGMVLVQKLLAMKSPQVKQRLSSKYSYPATTQKIADGIRRVSSLENSKDQ
;
A
#
# COMPACT_ATOMS: atom_id res chain seq x y z
N ARG A 1 16.05 -12.67 15.79
CA ARG A 1 15.54 -13.43 16.96
C ARG A 1 14.26 -14.17 16.60
N TYR A 2 13.10 -13.52 16.40
CA TYR A 2 11.85 -14.17 15.95
C TYR A 2 12.01 -15.17 14.78
N LEU A 3 12.62 -14.76 13.67
CA LEU A 3 12.76 -15.64 12.49
C LEU A 3 13.66 -16.85 12.73
N ARG A 4 14.70 -16.69 13.58
CA ARG A 4 15.59 -17.80 14.00
C ARG A 4 14.84 -18.77 14.93
N THR A 5 13.87 -18.27 15.70
CA THR A 5 12.97 -19.11 16.50
C THR A 5 12.01 -19.92 15.61
N VAL A 6 11.50 -19.34 14.53
CA VAL A 6 10.53 -20.00 13.63
C VAL A 6 11.19 -20.99 12.67
N ILE A 7 12.33 -20.63 12.08
CA ILE A 7 13.00 -21.41 11.02
C ILE A 7 14.14 -22.28 11.57
N GLY A 8 14.61 -22.03 12.78
CA GLY A 8 15.81 -22.66 13.33
C GLY A 8 17.10 -22.00 12.86
N ASP A 9 18.23 -22.70 13.03
CA ASP A 9 19.56 -22.17 12.77
C ASP A 9 19.98 -22.26 11.29
N VAL A 10 19.15 -21.69 10.41
CA VAL A 10 19.39 -21.63 8.97
C VAL A 10 20.04 -20.30 8.62
N ASN A 11 21.07 -20.32 7.76
CA ASN A 11 21.68 -19.10 7.24
C ASN A 11 20.74 -18.47 6.21
N LEU A 12 20.10 -17.36 6.60
CA LEU A 12 19.16 -16.60 5.76
C LEU A 12 19.84 -15.42 5.06
N SER A 13 21.16 -15.30 5.18
CA SER A 13 21.94 -14.27 4.48
C SER A 13 22.20 -14.70 3.04
N LEU A 14 21.66 -13.92 2.10
CA LEU A 14 21.93 -14.04 0.69
C LEU A 14 23.26 -13.33 0.41
N THR A 15 24.28 -14.09 0.01
CA THR A 15 25.66 -13.59 -0.11
C THR A 15 25.85 -12.77 -1.38
N THR A 16 25.28 -13.20 -2.51
CA THR A 16 25.44 -12.49 -3.78
C THR A 16 24.36 -11.43 -3.99
N LYS A 17 24.69 -10.37 -4.76
CA LYS A 17 23.69 -9.38 -5.19
C LYS A 17 22.60 -10.02 -6.06
N GLN A 18 22.97 -11.02 -6.87
CA GLN A 18 22.04 -11.70 -7.77
C GLN A 18 20.97 -12.46 -6.99
N ASP A 19 21.35 -13.19 -5.93
CA ASP A 19 20.40 -13.94 -5.10
C ASP A 19 19.42 -13.01 -4.39
N LYS A 20 19.91 -11.86 -3.91
CA LYS A 20 19.06 -10.81 -3.31
C LYS A 20 18.00 -10.31 -4.28
N TYR A 21 18.37 -10.07 -5.54
CA TYR A 21 17.43 -9.61 -6.56
C TYR A 21 16.47 -10.71 -7.00
N ALA A 22 16.94 -11.94 -7.18
CA ALA A 22 16.11 -13.07 -7.53
C ALA A 22 15.04 -13.31 -6.46
N TYR A 23 15.45 -13.38 -5.18
CA TYR A 23 14.53 -13.56 -4.06
C TYR A 23 13.49 -12.45 -3.98
N LYS A 24 13.91 -11.20 -4.17
CA LYS A 24 13.00 -10.05 -4.21
C LYS A 24 12.00 -10.17 -5.36
N HIS A 25 12.45 -10.52 -6.55
CA HIS A 25 11.59 -10.68 -7.71
C HIS A 25 10.57 -11.80 -7.48
N ASP A 26 10.99 -12.92 -6.89
CA ASP A 26 10.11 -14.04 -6.53
C ASP A 26 9.10 -13.67 -5.45
N TYR A 27 9.50 -12.84 -4.48
CA TYR A 27 8.57 -12.27 -3.50
C TYR A 27 7.51 -11.38 -4.18
N GLU A 28 7.92 -10.44 -5.03
CA GLU A 28 6.99 -9.52 -5.71
C GLU A 28 6.04 -10.29 -6.66
N ARG A 29 6.56 -11.30 -7.38
CA ARG A 29 5.77 -12.19 -8.25
C ARG A 29 4.78 -13.03 -7.46
N PHE A 30 5.22 -13.63 -6.34
CA PHE A 30 4.35 -14.40 -5.47
C PHE A 30 3.21 -13.55 -4.91
N LYS A 31 3.53 -12.35 -4.41
CA LYS A 31 2.57 -11.43 -3.81
C LYS A 31 1.46 -11.07 -4.79
N ILE A 32 1.80 -10.63 -6.00
CA ILE A 32 0.78 -10.25 -7.00
C ILE A 32 0.01 -11.45 -7.54
N PHE A 33 0.66 -12.60 -7.74
CA PHE A 33 0.00 -13.81 -8.23
C PHE A 33 -1.06 -14.30 -7.25
N VAL A 34 -0.71 -14.44 -5.97
CA VAL A 34 -1.65 -14.90 -4.94
C VAL A 34 -2.76 -13.87 -4.71
N SER A 35 -2.45 -12.57 -4.73
CA SER A 35 -3.46 -11.51 -4.68
C SER A 35 -4.47 -11.61 -5.84
N GLY A 36 -4.02 -11.89 -7.06
CA GLY A 36 -4.90 -12.12 -8.21
C GLY A 36 -5.81 -13.34 -8.04
N VAL A 37 -5.26 -14.46 -7.56
CA VAL A 37 -6.05 -15.67 -7.25
C VAL A 37 -7.10 -15.39 -6.17
N LEU A 38 -6.72 -14.70 -5.09
CA LEU A 38 -7.63 -14.30 -4.01
C LEU A 38 -8.73 -13.36 -4.52
N ALA A 39 -8.40 -12.42 -5.40
CA ALA A 39 -9.40 -11.53 -6.01
C ALA A 39 -10.43 -12.34 -6.80
N PHE A 40 -9.98 -13.25 -7.67
CA PHE A 40 -10.87 -14.12 -8.44
C PHE A 40 -11.76 -14.99 -7.54
N MET A 41 -11.17 -15.62 -6.52
CA MET A 41 -11.91 -16.45 -5.58
C MET A 41 -12.94 -15.64 -4.78
N SER A 42 -12.59 -14.46 -4.28
CA SER A 42 -13.53 -13.60 -3.56
C SER A 42 -14.70 -13.17 -4.44
N PHE A 43 -14.45 -12.85 -5.70
CA PHE A 43 -15.51 -12.57 -6.68
C PHE A 43 -16.40 -13.79 -6.89
N ALA A 44 -15.85 -14.99 -7.09
CA ALA A 44 -16.63 -16.21 -7.27
C ALA A 44 -17.49 -16.52 -6.02
N ILE A 45 -16.93 -16.39 -4.81
CA ILE A 45 -17.63 -16.64 -3.54
C ILE A 45 -18.82 -15.70 -3.33
N LEU A 46 -18.76 -14.47 -3.87
CA LEU A 46 -19.88 -13.53 -3.85
C LEU A 46 -21.03 -13.95 -4.78
N GLN A 47 -20.76 -14.71 -5.84
CA GLN A 47 -21.77 -15.17 -6.82
C GLN A 47 -22.38 -16.54 -6.48
N ILE A 48 -21.63 -17.39 -5.77
CA ILE A 48 -22.08 -18.74 -5.42
C ILE A 48 -22.98 -18.69 -4.18
N LYS A 49 -23.97 -19.59 -4.11
CA LYS A 49 -24.78 -19.79 -2.90
C LYS A 49 -23.86 -20.08 -1.71
N GLN A 50 -24.22 -19.53 -0.55
CA GLN A 50 -23.36 -19.59 0.63
C GLN A 50 -23.00 -21.03 1.02
N THR A 51 -21.70 -21.31 1.09
CA THR A 51 -21.16 -22.59 1.56
C THR A 51 -20.02 -22.35 2.54
N ARG A 52 -20.16 -22.90 3.76
CA ARG A 52 -19.17 -22.70 4.83
C ARG A 52 -17.80 -23.28 4.49
N VAL A 53 -17.76 -24.36 3.70
CA VAL A 53 -16.51 -25.02 3.29
C VAL A 53 -15.67 -24.10 2.40
N LEU A 54 -16.26 -23.48 1.37
CA LEU A 54 -15.54 -22.56 0.50
C LEU A 54 -15.03 -21.33 1.26
N ASP A 55 -15.85 -20.79 2.16
CA ASP A 55 -15.45 -19.68 3.01
C ASP A 55 -14.25 -20.05 3.90
N SER A 56 -14.27 -21.23 4.52
CA SER A 56 -13.20 -21.71 5.40
C SER A 56 -11.90 -21.94 4.63
N LEU A 57 -11.98 -22.54 3.43
CA LEU A 57 -10.83 -22.70 2.54
C LEU A 57 -10.24 -21.34 2.15
N TYR A 58 -11.08 -20.34 1.86
CA TYR A 58 -10.63 -19.00 1.54
C TYR A 58 -9.90 -18.34 2.71
N HIS A 59 -10.48 -18.36 3.91
CA HIS A 59 -9.84 -17.80 5.11
C HIS A 59 -8.53 -18.52 5.45
N PHE A 60 -8.48 -19.85 5.27
CA PHE A 60 -7.24 -20.61 5.42
C PHE A 60 -6.15 -20.15 4.45
N ILE A 61 -6.48 -19.94 3.17
CA ILE A 61 -5.54 -19.41 2.18
C ILE A 61 -5.09 -17.99 2.55
N LEU A 62 -5.97 -17.14 3.09
CA LEU A 62 -5.59 -15.82 3.59
C LEU A 62 -4.58 -15.89 4.74
N VAL A 63 -4.82 -16.75 5.73
CA VAL A 63 -3.88 -16.98 6.84
C VAL A 63 -2.53 -17.44 6.29
N TRP A 64 -2.52 -18.45 5.42
CA TRP A 64 -1.31 -18.94 4.78
C TRP A 64 -0.57 -17.85 4.01
N PHE A 65 -1.30 -17.03 3.24
CA PHE A 65 -0.74 -15.96 2.43
C PHE A 65 -0.04 -14.91 3.29
N TYR A 66 -0.72 -14.37 4.32
CA TYR A 66 -0.14 -13.35 5.16
C TYR A 66 1.00 -13.89 6.05
N CYS A 67 0.89 -15.11 6.58
CA CYS A 67 2.00 -15.80 7.23
C CYS A 67 3.24 -15.87 6.31
N THR A 68 3.04 -16.29 5.06
CA THR A 68 4.14 -16.41 4.09
C THR A 68 4.77 -15.06 3.79
N LEU A 69 3.97 -14.00 3.65
CA LEU A 69 4.49 -12.63 3.47
C LEU A 69 5.35 -12.19 4.64
N THR A 70 4.90 -12.41 5.89
CA THR A 70 5.69 -12.01 7.07
C THR A 70 7.07 -12.69 7.09
N ILE A 71 7.15 -13.97 6.76
CA ILE A 71 8.42 -14.71 6.71
C ILE A 71 9.32 -14.15 5.61
N ARG A 72 8.80 -13.99 4.39
CA ARG A 72 9.57 -13.51 3.24
C ARG A 72 10.06 -12.08 3.42
N GLU A 73 9.26 -11.21 4.02
CA GLU A 73 9.66 -9.83 4.32
C GLU A 73 10.74 -9.76 5.39
N ARG A 74 10.72 -10.65 6.38
CA ARG A 74 11.82 -10.73 7.35
C ARG A 74 13.13 -11.15 6.70
N ILE A 75 13.10 -12.08 5.75
CA ILE A 75 14.28 -12.45 4.95
C ILE A 75 14.77 -11.25 4.12
N LEU A 76 13.86 -10.51 3.48
CA LEU A 76 14.21 -9.28 2.74
C LEU A 76 14.85 -8.21 3.63
N ILE A 77 14.34 -8.00 4.84
CA ILE A 77 14.89 -7.02 5.80
C ILE A 77 16.31 -7.39 6.20
N ILE A 78 16.58 -8.66 6.54
CA ILE A 78 17.92 -9.16 6.89
C ILE A 78 18.90 -8.95 5.72
N ASN A 79 18.40 -8.99 4.48
CA ASN A 79 19.19 -8.85 3.26
C ASN A 79 19.25 -7.43 2.69
N GLY A 80 18.80 -6.41 3.46
CA GLY A 80 19.00 -5.00 3.13
C GLY A 80 17.78 -4.28 2.53
N SER A 81 16.59 -4.91 2.54
CA SER A 81 15.34 -4.21 2.20
C SER A 81 14.90 -3.29 3.34
N ARG A 82 14.50 -2.06 2.99
CA ARG A 82 14.09 -1.02 3.95
C ARG A 82 12.57 -0.95 4.10
N ILE A 83 11.96 -2.07 4.49
CA ILE A 83 10.51 -2.14 4.76
C ILE A 83 10.22 -1.40 6.07
N LYS A 84 9.30 -0.43 6.03
CA LYS A 84 8.92 0.33 7.23
C LYS A 84 8.21 -0.56 8.25
N GLY A 85 8.35 -0.18 9.53
CA GLY A 85 7.82 -0.97 10.63
C GLY A 85 6.32 -1.28 10.54
N TRP A 86 5.52 -0.26 10.20
CA TRP A 86 4.07 -0.42 10.05
C TRP A 86 3.67 -1.52 9.06
N TRP A 87 4.36 -1.65 7.92
CA TRP A 87 3.96 -2.59 6.86
C TRP A 87 4.17 -4.04 7.25
N TYR A 88 5.27 -4.36 7.95
CA TYR A 88 5.42 -5.72 8.46
C TYR A 88 4.40 -6.02 9.57
N THR A 89 4.06 -5.02 10.43
CA THR A 89 3.06 -5.19 11.49
C THR A 89 1.67 -5.38 10.91
N TYR A 90 1.34 -4.67 9.83
CA TYR A 90 0.10 -4.80 9.08
C TYR A 90 -0.14 -6.25 8.66
N HIS A 91 0.86 -6.92 8.05
CA HIS A 91 0.73 -8.32 7.66
C HIS A 91 0.51 -9.27 8.84
N PHE A 92 1.11 -8.98 10.00
CA PHE A 92 0.87 -9.75 11.22
C PHE A 92 -0.58 -9.59 11.72
N ILE A 93 -1.09 -8.35 11.76
CA ILE A 93 -2.48 -8.07 12.14
C ILE A 93 -3.45 -8.76 11.16
N MET A 94 -3.19 -8.69 9.85
CA MET A 94 -4.02 -9.35 8.84
C MET A 94 -4.02 -10.87 8.96
N THR A 95 -2.91 -11.47 9.40
CA THR A 95 -2.82 -12.91 9.70
C THR A 95 -3.77 -13.28 10.83
N VAL A 96 -3.71 -12.55 11.95
CA VAL A 96 -4.56 -12.82 13.13
C VAL A 96 -6.03 -12.57 12.79
N LEU A 97 -6.35 -11.47 12.10
CA LEU A 97 -7.70 -11.17 11.63
C LEU A 97 -8.26 -12.30 10.77
N SER A 98 -7.47 -12.79 9.80
CA SER A 98 -7.90 -13.91 8.94
C SER A 98 -8.05 -15.22 9.72
N ALA A 99 -7.25 -15.44 10.76
CA ALA A 99 -7.36 -16.60 11.63
C ALA A 99 -8.64 -16.55 12.49
N ILE A 100 -9.01 -15.37 13.00
CA ILE A 100 -10.27 -15.17 13.71
C ILE A 100 -11.45 -15.42 12.76
N MET A 101 -11.40 -14.90 11.54
CA MET A 101 -12.42 -15.17 10.51
C MET A 101 -12.53 -16.66 10.14
N LEU A 102 -11.42 -17.40 10.20
CA LEU A 102 -11.40 -18.84 9.94
C LEU A 102 -12.11 -19.62 11.05
N VAL A 103 -11.81 -19.33 12.32
CA VAL A 103 -12.38 -20.05 13.48
C VAL A 103 -13.80 -19.62 13.83
N TRP A 104 -14.26 -18.46 13.33
CA TRP A 104 -15.62 -17.96 13.57
C TRP A 104 -16.66 -19.02 13.23
N THR A 105 -17.46 -19.41 14.22
CA THR A 105 -18.50 -20.41 14.09
C THR A 105 -19.57 -20.03 13.07
N ASN A 106 -20.29 -21.04 12.55
CA ASN A 106 -21.36 -20.82 11.58
C ASN A 106 -22.60 -20.26 12.27
N SER A 107 -22.59 -18.96 12.52
CA SER A 107 -23.60 -18.23 13.29
C SER A 107 -24.22 -17.10 12.49
N ASN A 108 -25.35 -16.58 12.98
CA ASN A 108 -26.04 -15.46 12.33
C ASN A 108 -25.14 -14.22 12.20
N SER A 109 -24.30 -13.94 13.20
CA SER A 109 -23.37 -12.81 13.20
C SER A 109 -22.36 -12.91 12.03
N TYR A 110 -21.84 -14.12 11.76
CA TYR A 110 -20.97 -14.39 10.63
C TYR A 110 -21.71 -14.19 9.30
N HIS A 111 -22.93 -14.71 9.18
CA HIS A 111 -23.77 -14.56 7.99
C HIS A 111 -24.03 -13.08 7.65
N MET A 112 -24.28 -12.24 8.66
CA MET A 112 -24.49 -10.80 8.49
C MET A 112 -23.24 -10.09 7.95
N PHE A 113 -22.05 -10.45 8.42
CA PHE A 113 -20.81 -9.80 7.99
C PHE A 113 -20.22 -10.37 6.70
N ARG A 114 -20.51 -11.63 6.36
CA ARG A 114 -19.88 -12.39 5.28
C ARG A 114 -19.77 -11.62 3.96
N SER A 115 -20.89 -11.14 3.43
CA SER A 115 -20.92 -10.48 2.11
C SER A 115 -20.06 -9.21 2.11
N GLN A 116 -20.12 -8.45 3.20
CA GLN A 116 -19.31 -7.24 3.38
C GLN A 116 -17.82 -7.58 3.45
N PHE A 117 -17.44 -8.65 4.17
CA PHE A 117 -16.06 -9.11 4.23
C PHE A 117 -15.51 -9.47 2.84
N PHE A 118 -16.21 -10.31 2.08
CA PHE A 118 -15.73 -10.70 0.75
C PHE A 118 -15.69 -9.53 -0.24
N SER A 119 -16.64 -8.60 -0.14
CA SER A 119 -16.61 -7.35 -0.92
C SER A 119 -15.40 -6.49 -0.56
N TYR A 120 -15.10 -6.38 0.73
CA TYR A 120 -13.91 -5.69 1.22
C TYR A 120 -12.62 -6.34 0.73
N VAL A 121 -12.49 -7.66 0.85
CA VAL A 121 -11.27 -8.35 0.43
C VAL A 121 -11.10 -8.27 -1.09
N LEU A 122 -12.17 -8.41 -1.88
CA LEU A 122 -12.13 -8.19 -3.32
C LEU A 122 -11.61 -6.79 -3.65
N TYR A 123 -12.20 -5.76 -3.03
CA TYR A 123 -11.78 -4.39 -3.20
C TYR A 123 -10.29 -4.20 -2.83
N LEU A 124 -9.87 -4.75 -1.69
CA LEU A 124 -8.49 -4.67 -1.22
C LEU A 124 -7.50 -5.31 -2.22
N GLN A 125 -7.82 -6.47 -2.79
CA GLN A 125 -6.95 -7.10 -3.79
C GLN A 125 -6.86 -6.29 -5.08
N LEU A 126 -7.96 -5.64 -5.51
CA LEU A 126 -7.94 -4.73 -6.67
C LEU A 126 -7.04 -3.52 -6.41
N VAL A 127 -7.17 -2.89 -5.24
CA VAL A 127 -6.32 -1.75 -4.84
C VAL A 127 -4.85 -2.19 -4.78
N HIS A 128 -4.58 -3.38 -4.27
CA HIS A 128 -3.23 -3.94 -4.23
C HIS A 128 -2.65 -4.14 -5.64
N CYS A 129 -3.42 -4.67 -6.59
CA CYS A 129 -2.97 -4.77 -7.99
C CYS A 129 -2.62 -3.39 -8.58
N ILE A 130 -3.49 -2.38 -8.38
CA ILE A 130 -3.24 -1.00 -8.83
C ILE A 130 -1.96 -0.45 -8.18
N GLN A 131 -1.80 -0.63 -6.88
CA GLN A 131 -0.61 -0.22 -6.14
C GLN A 131 0.65 -0.88 -6.68
N TYR A 132 0.62 -2.19 -6.91
CA TYR A 132 1.77 -2.95 -7.39
C TYR A 132 2.26 -2.42 -8.75
N HIS A 133 1.36 -2.30 -9.73
CA HIS A 133 1.73 -1.79 -11.05
C HIS A 133 2.27 -0.36 -10.99
N TYR A 134 1.62 0.49 -10.20
CA TYR A 134 2.04 1.87 -10.02
C TYR A 134 3.43 1.97 -9.37
N GLN A 135 3.60 1.30 -8.24
CA GLN A 135 4.82 1.36 -7.43
C GLN A 135 6.01 0.74 -8.13
N ARG A 136 5.82 -0.36 -8.86
CA ARG A 136 6.86 -0.99 -9.68
C ARG A 136 7.40 -0.02 -10.73
N GLY A 137 6.52 0.72 -11.42
CA GLY A 137 6.91 1.74 -12.40
C GLY A 137 7.67 2.91 -11.77
N CYS A 138 7.22 3.39 -10.62
CA CYS A 138 7.90 4.45 -9.88
C CYS A 138 9.29 4.02 -9.38
N LEU A 139 9.40 2.81 -8.80
CA LEU A 139 10.66 2.28 -8.30
C LEU A 139 11.66 2.04 -9.43
N TYR A 140 11.21 1.55 -10.60
CA TYR A 140 12.06 1.41 -11.78
C TYR A 140 12.71 2.75 -12.17
N LYS A 141 11.90 3.81 -12.31
CA LYS A 141 12.40 5.15 -12.64
C LYS A 141 13.36 5.69 -11.58
N LEU A 142 13.04 5.55 -10.30
CA LEU A 142 13.89 6.05 -9.21
C LEU A 142 15.23 5.30 -9.11
N ARG A 143 15.25 4.00 -9.44
CA ARG A 143 16.50 3.21 -9.51
C ARG A 143 17.35 3.62 -10.70
N ALA A 144 16.75 3.83 -11.88
CA ALA A 144 17.46 4.35 -13.05
C ALA A 144 18.09 5.73 -12.79
N LEU A 145 17.47 6.55 -11.94
CA LEU A 145 17.98 7.85 -11.50
C LEU A 145 18.97 7.78 -10.32
N GLY A 146 19.36 6.58 -9.87
CA GLY A 146 20.24 6.40 -8.70
C GLY A 146 19.66 6.93 -7.37
N SER A 147 18.38 7.30 -7.33
CA SER A 147 17.74 8.00 -6.21
C SER A 147 17.15 7.06 -5.15
N ARG A 148 17.19 5.75 -5.38
CA ARG A 148 16.59 4.72 -4.50
C ARG A 148 17.46 3.48 -4.40
N HIS A 149 17.37 2.82 -3.24
CA HIS A 149 18.08 1.57 -3.00
C HIS A 149 17.45 0.44 -3.82
N SER A 150 18.30 -0.43 -4.33
CA SER A 150 17.88 -1.48 -5.26
C SER A 150 17.03 -2.58 -4.61
N MET A 151 17.12 -2.72 -3.28
CA MET A 151 16.31 -3.64 -2.46
C MET A 151 14.95 -3.10 -2.01
N ASP A 152 14.57 -1.87 -2.36
CA ASP A 152 13.25 -1.32 -2.02
C ASP A 152 12.16 -2.07 -2.80
N ILE A 153 11.12 -2.56 -2.12
CA ILE A 153 9.99 -3.31 -2.69
C ILE A 153 8.70 -2.46 -2.73
N THR A 154 7.68 -2.94 -3.43
CA THR A 154 6.32 -2.40 -3.33
C THR A 154 5.72 -2.64 -1.94
N VAL A 155 4.96 -1.68 -1.42
CA VAL A 155 4.31 -1.70 -0.09
C VAL A 155 2.80 -1.57 -0.21
N ASP A 156 2.08 -2.02 0.82
CA ASP A 156 0.60 -2.08 0.83
C ASP A 156 -0.08 -0.73 1.10
N GLY A 157 0.67 0.35 1.25
CA GLY A 157 0.09 1.69 1.32
C GLY A 157 0.90 2.75 0.61
N PHE A 158 0.97 3.93 1.21
CA PHE A 158 1.44 5.13 0.52
C PHE A 158 2.75 5.65 1.10
N MET A 159 3.76 5.84 0.25
CA MET A 159 5.10 6.30 0.64
C MET A 159 5.46 7.64 0.00
N SER A 160 6.34 8.39 0.65
CA SER A 160 6.73 9.75 0.21
C SER A 160 7.33 9.82 -1.20
N TRP A 161 7.94 8.74 -1.69
CA TRP A 161 8.51 8.67 -3.03
C TRP A 161 7.47 8.47 -4.15
N MET A 162 6.25 8.04 -3.80
CA MET A 162 5.13 7.87 -4.73
C MET A 162 4.56 9.21 -5.23
N PHE A 163 4.99 10.31 -4.63
CA PHE A 163 4.45 11.64 -4.90
C PHE A 163 5.04 12.37 -6.09
N ARG A 164 6.13 11.85 -6.69
CA ARG A 164 6.92 12.61 -7.66
C ARG A 164 6.20 12.78 -9.00
N ASN A 165 5.20 11.95 -9.34
CA ASN A 165 4.45 12.11 -10.60
C ASN A 165 2.98 11.64 -10.63
N LEU A 166 2.36 11.05 -9.59
CA LEU A 166 0.91 10.82 -9.62
C LEU A 166 0.28 10.50 -8.24
N THR A 167 -0.67 11.32 -7.81
CA THR A 167 -1.51 11.12 -6.62
C THR A 167 -2.61 10.05 -6.85
N PHE A 168 -2.65 9.44 -8.04
CA PHE A 168 -3.74 8.57 -8.50
C PHE A 168 -4.09 7.42 -7.54
N VAL A 169 -3.11 6.86 -6.83
CA VAL A 169 -3.33 5.75 -5.91
C VAL A 169 -4.02 6.18 -4.60
N ILE A 170 -3.88 7.44 -4.19
CA ILE A 170 -4.41 7.95 -2.93
C ILE A 170 -5.94 7.78 -2.79
N PRO A 171 -6.80 8.15 -3.77
CA PRO A 171 -8.24 7.96 -3.63
C PRO A 171 -8.64 6.50 -3.40
N PHE A 172 -7.98 5.56 -4.08
CA PHE A 172 -8.23 4.12 -3.88
C PHE A 172 -7.80 3.66 -2.48
N LEU A 173 -6.66 4.15 -1.99
CA LEU A 173 -6.21 3.84 -0.63
C LEU A 173 -7.11 4.43 0.44
N LEU A 174 -7.54 5.69 0.26
CA LEU A 174 -8.44 6.35 1.18
C LEU A 174 -9.77 5.59 1.27
N LEU A 175 -10.33 5.19 0.13
CA LEU A 175 -11.54 4.38 0.10
C LEU A 175 -11.33 3.01 0.76
N ALA A 176 -10.17 2.37 0.61
CA ALA A 176 -9.84 1.14 1.34
C ALA A 176 -9.84 1.34 2.86
N TYR A 177 -9.27 2.44 3.34
CA TYR A 177 -9.21 2.74 4.76
C TYR A 177 -10.57 3.12 5.33
N LEU A 178 -11.40 3.83 4.56
CA LEU A 178 -12.79 4.09 4.91
C LEU A 178 -13.61 2.79 4.98
N PHE A 179 -13.37 1.85 4.06
CA PHE A 179 -13.99 0.52 4.12
C PHE A 179 -13.52 -0.26 5.37
N GLN A 180 -12.26 -0.12 5.78
CA GLN A 180 -11.80 -0.70 7.06
C GLN A 180 -12.58 -0.13 8.27
N TYR A 181 -12.81 1.18 8.31
CA TYR A 181 -13.67 1.78 9.35
C TYR A 181 -15.12 1.29 9.25
N TYR A 182 -15.66 1.16 8.05
CA TYR A 182 -17.00 0.63 7.85
C TYR A 182 -17.12 -0.81 8.36
N ASN A 183 -16.13 -1.66 8.11
CA ASN A 183 -16.07 -3.01 8.69
C ASN A 183 -16.01 -2.97 10.21
N ALA A 184 -15.17 -2.11 10.79
CA ALA A 184 -15.09 -1.97 12.24
C ALA A 184 -16.44 -1.56 12.85
N TYR A 185 -17.13 -0.60 12.23
CA TYR A 185 -18.45 -0.15 12.64
C TYR A 185 -19.50 -1.27 12.53
N THR A 186 -19.61 -1.95 11.38
CA THR A 186 -20.56 -3.05 11.19
C THR A 186 -20.34 -4.16 12.22
N LEU A 187 -19.09 -4.57 12.43
CA LEU A 187 -18.75 -5.63 13.38
C LEU A 187 -19.06 -5.25 14.83
N TYR A 188 -18.80 -4.00 15.21
CA TYR A 188 -19.19 -3.49 16.52
C TYR A 188 -20.70 -3.48 16.70
N HIS A 189 -21.46 -3.12 15.66
CA HIS A 189 -22.92 -3.20 15.70
C HIS A 189 -23.41 -4.64 15.84
N ILE A 190 -22.88 -5.57 15.04
CA ILE A 190 -23.20 -7.00 15.10
C ILE A 190 -22.91 -7.58 16.49
N TYR A 191 -21.83 -7.16 17.15
CA TYR A 191 -21.51 -7.59 18.50
C TYR A 191 -22.55 -7.12 19.54
N ASN A 192 -23.19 -5.98 19.34
CA ASN A 192 -24.20 -5.44 20.26
C ASN A 192 -25.61 -5.98 20.01
N GLU A 193 -25.80 -6.84 19.00
CA GLU A 193 -27.09 -7.50 18.77
C GLU A 193 -27.39 -8.49 19.91
N PRO A 194 -28.65 -8.58 20.38
CA PRO A 194 -29.03 -9.45 21.50
C PRO A 194 -28.70 -10.94 21.28
N ASP A 195 -28.71 -11.37 20.01
CA ASP A 195 -28.46 -12.75 19.61
C ASP A 195 -26.96 -13.08 19.44
N CYS A 196 -26.08 -12.10 19.63
CA CYS A 196 -24.64 -12.26 19.45
C CYS A 196 -23.94 -12.59 20.76
N ALA A 197 -23.73 -13.89 21.03
CA ALA A 197 -22.92 -14.36 22.17
C ALA A 197 -21.42 -14.50 21.84
N GLU A 198 -21.02 -14.17 20.60
CA GLU A 198 -19.71 -14.46 20.04
C GLU A 198 -18.71 -13.32 20.27
N TRP A 199 -17.44 -13.67 20.46
CA TRP A 199 -16.37 -12.71 20.75
C TRP A 199 -15.61 -12.27 19.48
N GLU A 200 -15.67 -13.09 18.44
CA GLU A 200 -15.04 -12.89 17.15
C GLU A 200 -15.40 -11.54 16.49
N PRO A 201 -16.69 -11.10 16.45
CA PRO A 201 -17.03 -9.81 15.87
C PRO A 201 -16.37 -8.64 16.61
N LEU A 202 -16.33 -8.66 17.94
CA LEU A 202 -15.72 -7.59 18.74
C LEU A 202 -14.21 -7.47 18.45
N ILE A 203 -13.48 -8.58 18.47
CA ILE A 203 -12.04 -8.55 18.25
C ILE A 203 -11.74 -8.11 16.81
N ASN A 204 -12.46 -8.63 15.81
CA ASN A 204 -12.29 -8.17 14.43
C ASN A 204 -12.64 -6.68 14.27
N ALA A 205 -13.64 -6.16 14.98
CA ALA A 205 -13.96 -4.72 14.97
C ALA A 205 -12.77 -3.88 15.44
N ILE A 206 -12.14 -4.26 16.56
CA ILE A 206 -10.96 -3.60 17.11
C ILE A 206 -9.79 -3.70 16.12
N MET A 207 -9.55 -4.86 15.51
CA MET A 207 -8.46 -5.04 14.55
C MET A 207 -8.65 -4.18 13.30
N PHE A 208 -9.85 -4.14 12.71
CA PHE A 208 -10.16 -3.29 11.58
C PHE A 208 -10.00 -1.80 11.92
N PHE A 209 -10.40 -1.38 13.12
CA PHE A 209 -10.21 -0.01 13.60
C PHE A 209 -8.73 0.36 13.73
N LEU A 210 -7.90 -0.51 14.33
CA LEU A 210 -6.45 -0.33 14.45
C LEU A 210 -5.76 -0.28 13.08
N LEU A 211 -6.18 -1.12 12.14
CA LEU A 211 -5.68 -1.09 10.76
C LEU A 211 -6.03 0.22 10.07
N ALA A 212 -7.30 0.65 10.16
CA ALA A 212 -7.77 1.88 9.52
C ALA A 212 -7.03 3.10 10.05
N THR A 213 -6.94 3.22 11.38
CA THR A 213 -6.23 4.32 12.06
C THR A 213 -4.76 4.36 11.70
N GLY A 214 -4.03 3.24 11.76
CA GLY A 214 -2.61 3.21 11.44
C GLY A 214 -2.32 3.44 9.94
N ASN A 215 -3.16 2.93 9.04
CA ASN A 215 -3.05 3.20 7.61
C ASN A 215 -3.32 4.67 7.28
N LEU A 216 -4.34 5.27 7.89
CA LEU A 216 -4.66 6.68 7.74
C LEU A 216 -3.57 7.58 8.33
N ALA A 217 -3.06 7.25 9.52
CA ALA A 217 -1.97 7.99 10.18
C ALA A 217 -0.68 7.95 9.35
N THR A 218 -0.29 6.78 8.82
CA THR A 218 0.91 6.66 7.99
C THR A 218 0.79 7.42 6.68
N MET A 219 -0.38 7.37 6.03
CA MET A 219 -0.67 8.20 4.85
C MET A 219 -0.64 9.69 5.21
N GLY A 220 -1.31 10.10 6.28
CA GLY A 220 -1.35 11.48 6.77
C GLY A 220 0.03 12.04 7.08
N MET A 221 0.88 11.29 7.78
CA MET A 221 2.28 11.67 8.03
C MET A 221 3.06 11.92 6.73
N VAL A 222 2.86 11.06 5.72
CA VAL A 222 3.50 11.21 4.42
C VAL A 222 2.97 12.44 3.66
N LEU A 223 1.66 12.73 3.74
CA LEU A 223 1.08 13.95 3.18
C LEU A 223 1.65 15.20 3.86
N VAL A 224 1.65 15.24 5.19
CA VAL A 224 2.16 16.36 5.98
C VAL A 224 3.62 16.63 5.66
N GLN A 225 4.47 15.61 5.66
CA GLN A 225 5.88 15.74 5.30
C GLN A 225 6.06 16.36 3.91
N LYS A 226 5.23 15.98 2.93
CA LYS A 226 5.28 16.57 1.60
C LYS A 226 4.77 18.02 1.58
N LEU A 227 3.66 18.32 2.25
CA LEU A 227 3.12 19.67 2.34
C LEU A 227 4.14 20.63 2.96
N LEU A 228 4.83 20.20 4.02
CA LEU A 228 5.91 20.94 4.64
C LEU A 228 7.12 21.10 3.71
N ALA A 229 7.52 20.03 3.00
CA ALA A 229 8.62 20.11 2.03
C ALA A 229 8.33 21.06 0.87
N MET A 230 7.07 21.14 0.40
CA MET A 230 6.66 22.08 -0.66
C MET A 230 6.63 23.53 -0.17
N LYS A 231 6.35 23.76 1.12
CA LYS A 231 6.40 25.09 1.74
C LYS A 231 7.83 25.59 2.03
N SER A 232 8.84 24.72 1.93
CA SER A 232 10.25 25.10 2.15
C SER A 232 10.74 26.11 1.10
N PRO A 233 11.30 27.27 1.51
CA PRO A 233 11.85 28.29 0.60
C PRO A 233 12.91 27.74 -0.35
N GLN A 234 13.69 26.75 0.07
CA GLN A 234 14.77 26.13 -0.71
C GLN A 234 14.24 25.36 -1.93
N VAL A 235 13.06 24.75 -1.83
CA VAL A 235 12.42 24.05 -2.95
C VAL A 235 11.85 25.05 -3.95
N LYS A 236 11.27 26.15 -3.45
CA LYS A 236 10.79 27.28 -4.27
C LYS A 236 11.94 27.93 -5.05
N GLN A 237 13.10 28.10 -4.42
CA GLN A 237 14.31 28.64 -5.04
C GLN A 237 14.92 27.69 -6.10
N ARG A 238 14.94 26.38 -5.85
CA ARG A 238 15.39 25.39 -6.84
C ARG A 238 14.46 25.31 -8.07
N LEU A 239 13.15 25.36 -7.86
CA LEU A 239 12.17 25.40 -8.96
C LEU A 239 12.30 26.69 -9.77
N SER A 240 12.42 27.84 -9.10
CA SER A 240 12.69 29.13 -9.76
C SER A 240 13.98 29.10 -10.58
N SER A 241 15.06 28.48 -10.08
CA SER A 241 16.32 28.37 -10.84
C SER A 241 16.24 27.42 -12.04
N LYS A 242 15.41 26.37 -11.97
CA LYS A 242 15.29 25.36 -13.02
C LYS A 242 14.40 25.81 -14.19
N TYR A 243 13.47 26.72 -13.93
CA TYR A 243 12.63 27.37 -14.94
C TYR A 243 13.03 28.83 -15.20
N SER A 244 14.17 29.27 -14.65
CA SER A 244 14.76 30.56 -15.01
C SER A 244 15.28 30.43 -16.43
N TYR A 245 14.71 31.20 -17.36
CA TYR A 245 15.23 31.29 -18.71
C TYR A 245 16.71 31.72 -18.64
N PRO A 246 17.61 31.11 -19.43
CA PRO A 246 19.00 31.55 -19.46
C PRO A 246 19.03 33.05 -19.77
N ALA A 247 19.88 33.80 -19.06
CA ALA A 247 19.96 35.26 -19.17
C ALA A 247 20.11 35.77 -20.63
N THR A 248 20.64 34.93 -21.52
CA THR A 248 20.71 35.15 -22.97
C THR A 248 19.34 35.28 -23.61
N THR A 249 18.36 34.44 -23.28
CA THR A 249 17.00 34.50 -23.83
C THR A 249 16.24 35.73 -23.34
N GLN A 250 16.52 36.17 -22.11
CA GLN A 250 15.91 37.37 -21.54
C GLN A 250 16.47 38.65 -22.19
N LYS A 251 17.79 38.72 -22.44
CA LYS A 251 18.39 39.80 -23.22
C LYS A 251 17.89 39.86 -24.66
N ILE A 252 17.65 38.71 -25.30
CA ILE A 252 17.07 38.64 -26.66
C ILE A 252 15.62 39.13 -26.64
N ALA A 253 14.81 38.70 -25.66
CA ALA A 253 13.43 39.15 -25.51
C ALA A 253 13.33 40.66 -25.24
N ASP A 254 14.21 41.21 -24.40
CA ASP A 254 14.28 42.64 -24.10
C ASP A 254 14.83 43.45 -25.29
N GLY A 255 15.74 42.86 -26.07
CA GLY A 255 16.23 43.43 -27.32
C GLY A 255 15.14 43.55 -28.37
N ILE A 256 14.37 42.48 -28.59
CA ILE A 256 13.21 42.46 -29.51
C ILE A 256 12.16 43.49 -29.07
N ARG A 257 11.89 43.60 -27.76
CA ARG A 257 10.93 44.57 -27.23
C ARG A 257 11.37 46.03 -27.41
N ARG A 258 12.68 46.30 -27.34
CA ARG A 258 13.24 47.64 -27.66
C ARG A 258 13.15 47.96 -29.13
N VAL A 259 13.46 47.01 -30.01
CA VAL A 259 13.36 47.21 -31.46
C VAL A 259 11.92 47.49 -31.87
N SER A 260 10.94 46.71 -31.36
CA SER A 260 9.53 46.98 -31.64
C SER A 260 9.04 48.33 -31.10
N SER A 261 9.59 48.81 -29.98
CA SER A 261 9.25 50.14 -29.45
C SER A 261 9.87 51.29 -30.26
N LEU A 262 11.01 51.05 -30.90
CA LEU A 262 11.68 52.02 -31.77
C LEU A 262 11.04 52.08 -33.16
N GLU A 263 10.52 50.95 -33.67
CA GLU A 263 9.72 50.91 -34.91
C GLU A 263 8.41 51.67 -34.73
N ASN A 264 7.66 51.41 -33.65
CA ASN A 264 6.42 52.15 -33.34
C ASN A 264 6.64 53.65 -33.07
N SER A 265 7.85 54.07 -32.73
CA SER A 265 8.23 55.49 -32.52
C SER A 265 8.60 56.23 -33.81
N LYS A 266 8.86 55.52 -34.91
CA LYS A 266 9.20 56.12 -36.21
C LYS A 266 7.98 56.33 -37.11
N ASP A 267 6.86 55.67 -36.78
CA ASP A 267 5.58 55.77 -37.49
C ASP A 267 4.62 56.83 -36.88
N GLN A 268 5.11 57.68 -35.96
CA GLN A 268 4.48 58.91 -35.46
C GLN A 268 5.28 60.13 -35.92
#